data_AF-A0AAD6UTU0-F1
#
_entry.id   AF-A0AAD6UTU0-F1
#
_cell.length_a   1.000
_cell.length_b   1.000
_cell.length_c   1.000
_cell.angle_alpha   90.00
_cell.angle_beta   90.00
_cell.angle_gamma   90.00
#
_symmetry.space_group_name_H-M   'P 1'
#
loop_
_entity.id
_entity.type
_entity.pdbx_description
1 polymer ?
#
loop_
_entity_poly.entity_id
_entity_poly.type
_entity_poly.pdbx_seq_one_letter_code
_entity_poly.pdbx_strand_id
1 'polypeptide(L)'
;RFSSAQMSLIIHFAKQLGAPDIPTLKGFRKMQQMLQATTDNKPVKITSQFGNVFYMNDIRGTLARDMANPPVAPHMHFYPEETDGPISETYQAERWMEYTPSQLTSMFSKGHKRLWIEELAQLKNGTFVIPHTMIVRTGIL
;
A
#
# COMPACT_ATOMS: atom_id res chain seq x y z
N ARG A 1 -8.07 -0.51 21.71
CA ARG A 1 -7.54 0.74 22.31
C ARG A 1 -7.39 0.53 23.82
N PHE A 2 -6.17 0.63 24.37
CA PHE A 2 -5.95 0.48 25.82
C PHE A 2 -6.57 1.64 26.62
N SER A 3 -7.14 1.29 27.78
CA SER A 3 -7.63 2.26 28.76
C SER A 3 -6.49 3.08 29.36
N SER A 4 -6.81 4.22 29.97
CA SER A 4 -5.80 5.04 30.65
C SER A 4 -5.14 4.28 31.81
N ALA A 5 -5.90 3.46 32.54
CA ALA A 5 -5.36 2.65 33.63
C ALA A 5 -4.37 1.59 33.12
N GLN A 6 -4.73 0.87 32.05
CA GLN A 6 -3.84 -0.11 31.41
C GLN A 6 -2.55 0.53 30.90
N MET A 7 -2.66 1.69 30.26
CA MET A 7 -1.48 2.40 29.75
C MET A 7 -0.60 2.95 30.88
N SER A 8 -1.21 3.48 31.95
CA SER A 8 -0.47 3.91 33.14
C SER A 8 0.31 2.76 33.77
N LEU A 9 -0.28 1.57 33.83
CA LEU A 9 0.37 0.38 34.36
C LEU A 9 1.58 -0.02 33.50
N ILE A 10 1.45 -0.02 32.17
CA ILE A 10 2.56 -0.32 31.25
C ILE A 10 3.70 0.70 31.42
N ILE A 11 3.37 2.00 31.48
CA ILE A 11 4.35 3.07 31.71
C ILE A 11 5.03 2.90 33.08
N HIS A 12 4.27 2.50 34.11
CA HIS A 12 4.82 2.26 35.43
C HIS A 12 5.80 1.06 35.42
N PHE A 13 5.44 -0.05 34.79
CA PHE A 13 6.32 -1.20 34.66
C PHE A 13 7.60 -0.86 33.89
N ALA A 14 7.51 -0.13 32.78
CA ALA A 14 8.68 0.32 32.03
C ALA A 14 9.65 1.12 32.92
N LYS A 15 9.12 1.97 33.82
CA LYS A 15 9.93 2.76 34.76
C LYS A 15 10.63 1.88 35.79
N GLN A 16 9.93 0.89 36.33
CA GLN A 16 10.51 -0.05 37.30
C GLN A 16 11.60 -0.92 36.68
N LEU A 17 11.49 -1.22 35.39
CA LEU A 17 12.49 -1.97 34.62
C LEU A 17 13.69 -1.09 34.17
N GLY A 18 13.72 0.19 34.53
CA GLY A 18 14.83 1.09 34.23
C GLY A 18 14.97 1.49 32.76
N ALA A 19 13.89 1.41 31.96
CA ALA A 19 13.97 1.85 30.57
C ALA A 19 14.22 3.37 30.50
N PRO A 20 15.14 3.83 29.64
CA PRO A 20 15.41 5.26 29.47
C PRO A 20 14.25 5.99 28.76
N ASP A 21 14.14 7.29 28.97
CA ASP A 21 13.27 8.22 28.22
C ASP A 21 11.78 7.86 28.14
N ILE A 22 11.23 7.31 29.23
CA ILE A 22 9.81 6.91 29.25
C ILE A 22 8.90 8.14 29.31
N PRO A 23 7.97 8.30 28.35
CA PRO A 23 7.04 9.42 28.34
C PRO A 23 6.06 9.33 29.52
N THR A 24 5.58 10.49 29.97
CA THR A 24 4.40 10.53 30.85
C THR A 24 3.17 10.04 30.09
N LEU A 25 2.14 9.57 30.79
CA LEU A 25 0.87 9.18 30.16
C LEU A 25 0.32 10.31 29.27
N LYS A 26 0.40 11.56 29.76
CA LYS A 26 -0.02 12.75 28.99
C LYS A 26 0.83 12.93 27.74
N GLY A 27 2.15 12.82 27.85
CA GLY A 27 3.07 12.89 26.71
C GLY A 27 2.78 11.81 25.67
N PHE A 28 2.57 10.57 26.10
CA PHE A 28 2.18 9.46 25.24
C PHE A 28 0.85 9.73 24.52
N ARG A 29 -0.17 10.21 25.23
CA ARG A 29 -1.47 10.54 24.62
C ARG A 29 -1.37 11.69 23.62
N LYS A 30 -0.54 12.70 23.89
CA LYS A 30 -0.26 13.79 22.94
C LYS A 30 0.40 13.26 21.68
N MET A 31 1.41 12.39 21.81
CA MET A 31 2.06 11.73 20.67
C MET A 31 1.06 10.87 19.89
N GLN A 32 0.21 10.10 20.59
CA GLN A 32 -0.81 9.28 19.97
C GLN A 32 -1.81 10.12 19.14
N GLN A 33 -2.28 11.26 19.68
CA GLN A 33 -3.17 12.16 18.94
C GLN A 33 -2.49 12.78 17.72
N MET A 34 -1.22 13.16 17.84
CA MET A 34 -0.44 13.69 16.72
C MET A 34 -0.29 12.65 15.60
N LEU A 35 0.09 11.41 15.96
CA LEU A 35 0.21 10.31 15.00
C LEU A 35 -1.13 9.93 14.38
N GLN A 36 -2.22 9.98 15.14
CA GLN A 36 -3.56 9.79 14.60
C GLN A 36 -3.92 10.92 13.63
N ALA A 37 -3.59 12.18 13.92
CA ALA A 37 -3.89 13.27 12.99
C ALA A 37 -3.17 13.11 11.64
N THR A 38 -1.95 12.56 11.62
CA THR A 38 -1.19 12.29 10.39
C THR A 38 -1.52 10.94 9.74
N THR A 39 -2.00 9.96 10.52
CA THR A 39 -2.13 8.56 10.08
C THR A 39 -3.55 8.00 10.28
N ASP A 40 -4.57 8.78 10.64
CA ASP A 40 -5.94 8.25 10.74
C ASP A 40 -6.57 8.13 9.37
N ASN A 41 -7.20 6.99 9.10
CA ASN A 41 -8.13 6.85 8.01
C ASN A 41 -9.51 6.82 8.66
N LYS A 42 -10.14 7.98 8.81
CA LYS A 42 -11.42 8.07 9.52
C LYS A 42 -12.46 7.26 8.73
N PRO A 43 -13.10 6.25 9.33
CA PRO A 43 -14.11 5.50 8.64
C PRO A 43 -15.27 6.41 8.25
N VAL A 44 -15.66 6.34 6.98
CA VAL A 44 -16.82 7.00 6.44
C VAL A 44 -18.05 6.18 6.81
N LYS A 45 -19.02 6.82 7.45
CA LYS A 45 -20.32 6.22 7.74
C LYS A 45 -21.14 6.16 6.45
N ILE A 46 -21.60 4.97 6.07
CA ILE A 46 -22.44 4.73 4.91
C ILE A 46 -23.74 4.09 5.39
N THR A 47 -24.87 4.66 5.02
CA THR A 47 -26.19 4.05 5.28
C THR A 47 -26.69 3.42 4.00
N SER A 48 -26.96 2.11 4.02
CA SER A 48 -27.55 1.41 2.88
C SER A 48 -29.01 1.84 2.66
N GLN A 49 -29.54 1.52 1.48
CA GLN A 49 -30.95 1.76 1.15
C GLN A 49 -31.93 1.04 2.09
N PHE A 50 -31.48 -0.05 2.73
CA PHE A 50 -32.26 -0.79 3.73
C PHE A 50 -32.10 -0.27 5.17
N GLY A 51 -31.41 0.87 5.37
CA GLY A 51 -31.21 1.48 6.68
C GLY A 51 -30.04 0.94 7.50
N ASN A 52 -29.34 -0.10 7.03
CA ASN A 52 -28.15 -0.62 7.70
C ASN A 52 -27.00 0.39 7.66
N VAL A 53 -26.32 0.60 8.79
CA VAL A 53 -25.18 1.51 8.93
C VAL A 53 -23.87 0.73 8.86
N PHE A 54 -23.03 1.09 7.90
CA PHE A 54 -21.68 0.57 7.72
C PHE A 54 -20.65 1.67 7.96
N TYR A 55 -19.45 1.27 8.35
CA TYR A 55 -18.29 2.14 8.50
C TYR A 55 -17.20 1.62 7.58
N MET A 56 -16.78 2.41 6.60
CA MET A 56 -15.79 2.01 5.60
C MET A 56 -14.61 2.98 5.63
N ASN A 57 -13.39 2.43 5.71
CA ASN A 57 -12.18 3.22 5.58
C ASN A 57 -12.02 3.71 4.13
N ASP A 58 -11.39 4.87 3.90
CA ASP A 58 -11.08 5.32 2.54
C ASP A 58 -10.05 4.36 1.92
N ILE A 59 -10.46 3.61 0.89
CA ILE A 59 -9.59 2.65 0.20
C ILE A 59 -8.33 3.33 -0.31
N ARG A 60 -8.42 4.58 -0.80
CA ARG A 60 -7.27 5.34 -1.29
C ARG A 60 -6.27 5.61 -0.17
N GLY A 61 -6.77 5.96 1.00
CA GLY A 61 -5.95 6.21 2.19
C GLY A 61 -5.27 4.94 2.70
N THR A 62 -5.93 3.79 2.59
CA THR A 62 -5.34 2.49 2.94
C THR A 62 -4.23 2.11 1.96
N LEU A 63 -4.51 2.14 0.65
CA LEU A 63 -3.51 1.80 -0.39
C LEU A 63 -2.28 2.71 -0.32
N ALA A 64 -2.48 4.02 -0.12
CA ALA A 64 -1.37 4.97 0.01
C ALA A 64 -0.43 4.63 1.19
N ARG A 65 -0.95 4.04 2.28
CA ARG A 65 -0.13 3.61 3.42
C ARG A 65 0.61 2.34 3.14
N ASP A 66 -0.04 1.38 2.50
CA ASP A 66 0.63 0.13 2.10
C ASP A 66 1.78 0.46 1.15
N MET A 67 1.60 1.42 0.24
CA MET A 67 2.66 1.95 -0.64
C MET A 67 3.76 2.71 0.10
N ALA A 68 3.43 3.41 1.17
CA ALA A 68 4.40 4.14 1.99
C ALA A 68 5.13 3.24 3.02
N ASN A 69 4.67 2.02 3.24
CA ASN A 69 5.16 1.12 4.28
C ASN A 69 6.35 0.29 3.75
N PRO A 70 7.60 0.53 4.21
CA PRO A 70 8.77 -0.09 3.60
C PRO A 70 8.82 -1.63 3.68
N PRO A 71 8.34 -2.27 4.76
CA PRO A 71 8.13 -3.72 4.78
C PRO A 71 7.06 -4.27 3.82
N VAL A 72 6.04 -3.48 3.45
CA VAL A 72 4.89 -3.98 2.67
C VAL A 72 5.04 -3.64 1.18
N ALA A 73 5.52 -2.45 0.87
CA ALA A 73 5.66 -1.96 -0.50
C ALA A 73 6.43 -2.90 -1.44
N PRO A 74 7.52 -3.58 -1.02
CA PRO A 74 8.25 -4.52 -1.87
C PRO A 74 7.45 -5.77 -2.25
N HIS A 75 6.39 -6.09 -1.51
CA HIS A 75 5.55 -7.27 -1.74
C HIS A 75 4.26 -6.94 -2.51
N MET A 76 4.09 -5.70 -2.98
CA MET A 76 2.97 -5.33 -3.84
C MET A 76 3.29 -5.61 -5.30
N HIS A 77 2.44 -6.42 -5.93
CA HIS A 77 2.54 -6.80 -7.34
C HIS A 77 1.61 -5.94 -8.18
N PHE A 78 2.19 -5.04 -8.98
CA PHE A 78 1.44 -4.13 -9.85
C PHE A 78 1.36 -4.60 -11.30
N TYR A 79 2.19 -5.56 -11.68
CA TYR A 79 2.31 -6.04 -13.04
C TYR A 79 2.02 -7.52 -13.08
N PRO A 80 1.38 -8.01 -14.15
CA PRO A 80 1.28 -9.43 -14.39
C PRO A 80 2.67 -10.07 -14.54
N GLU A 81 2.76 -11.33 -14.19
CA GLU A 81 3.98 -12.11 -14.26
C GLU A 81 3.78 -13.32 -15.17
N GLU A 82 4.73 -13.53 -16.09
CA GLU A 82 4.78 -14.72 -16.91
C GLU A 82 5.58 -15.81 -16.18
N THR A 83 4.96 -16.98 -16.02
CA THR A 83 5.58 -18.15 -15.37
C THR A 83 5.51 -19.36 -16.29
N ASP A 84 6.60 -20.11 -16.36
CA ASP A 84 6.68 -21.40 -17.09
C ASP A 84 6.15 -22.56 -16.23
N GLY A 85 5.90 -22.32 -14.95
CA GLY A 85 5.50 -23.32 -13.95
C GLY A 85 4.02 -23.25 -13.56
N PRO A 86 3.60 -24.03 -12.55
CA PRO A 86 2.25 -23.92 -12.02
C PRO A 86 1.99 -22.52 -11.46
N ILE A 87 0.78 -22.01 -11.70
CA ILE A 87 0.30 -20.73 -11.18
C ILE A 87 0.13 -20.85 -9.66
N SER A 88 0.82 -20.00 -8.90
CA SER A 88 0.61 -19.85 -7.45
C SER A 88 -0.22 -18.62 -7.10
N GLU A 89 -0.21 -17.60 -7.96
CA GLU A 89 -0.75 -16.27 -7.67
C GLU A 89 -1.62 -15.75 -8.82
N THR A 90 -2.58 -14.87 -8.51
CA THR A 90 -3.55 -14.39 -9.51
C THR A 90 -2.93 -13.55 -10.62
N TYR A 91 -1.84 -12.83 -10.34
CA TYR A 91 -1.10 -12.04 -11.32
C TYR A 91 -0.24 -12.89 -12.28
N GLN A 92 -0.11 -14.19 -12.00
CA GLN A 92 0.54 -15.15 -12.90
C GLN A 92 -0.44 -15.82 -13.88
N ALA A 93 -1.75 -15.70 -13.62
CA ALA A 93 -2.77 -16.28 -14.47
C ALA A 93 -3.06 -15.39 -15.69
N GLU A 94 -3.39 -16.00 -16.84
CA GLU A 94 -3.61 -15.30 -18.13
C GLU A 94 -4.79 -14.30 -18.15
N ARG A 95 -5.56 -14.18 -17.06
CA ARG A 95 -6.71 -13.27 -16.95
C ARG A 95 -6.35 -11.81 -17.24
N TRP A 96 -5.09 -11.41 -17.00
CA TRP A 96 -4.65 -10.05 -17.32
C TRP A 96 -4.69 -9.70 -18.81
N MET A 97 -4.74 -10.71 -19.69
CA MET A 97 -4.90 -10.53 -21.15
C MET A 97 -6.34 -10.12 -21.53
N GLU A 98 -7.31 -10.28 -20.64
CA GLU A 98 -8.71 -9.88 -20.86
C GLU A 98 -8.94 -8.37 -20.65
N TYR A 99 -7.98 -7.68 -20.04
CA TYR A 99 -8.10 -6.26 -19.70
C TYR A 99 -7.63 -5.35 -20.82
N THR A 100 -8.31 -4.22 -20.98
CA THR A 100 -7.84 -3.14 -21.86
C THR A 100 -6.63 -2.44 -21.22
N PRO A 101 -5.74 -1.80 -22.01
CA PRO A 101 -4.61 -1.04 -21.47
C PRO A 101 -5.00 -0.06 -20.35
N SER A 102 -6.15 0.62 -20.48
CA SER A 102 -6.70 1.54 -19.47
C SER A 102 -7.09 0.90 -18.13
N GLN A 103 -7.22 -0.43 -18.08
CA GLN A 103 -7.55 -1.19 -16.88
C GLN A 103 -6.30 -1.80 -16.22
N LEU A 104 -5.15 -1.73 -16.90
CA LEU A 104 -3.86 -2.23 -16.42
C LEU A 104 -3.05 -1.09 -15.77
N THR A 105 -1.96 -1.46 -15.11
CA THR A 105 -1.02 -0.50 -14.53
C THR A 105 -0.39 0.35 -15.64
N SER A 106 -0.68 1.64 -15.62
CA SER A 106 -0.40 2.54 -16.75
C SER A 106 1.04 3.01 -16.86
N MET A 107 1.83 2.88 -15.80
CA MET A 107 3.16 3.48 -15.72
C MET A 107 4.15 2.58 -15.00
N PHE A 108 5.30 2.36 -15.63
CA PHE A 108 6.50 1.88 -14.98
C PHE A 108 7.37 3.03 -14.47
N SER A 109 7.86 2.92 -13.24
CA SER A 109 8.75 3.90 -12.62
C SER A 109 9.96 3.23 -11.99
N LYS A 110 11.16 3.65 -12.41
CA LYS A 110 12.43 3.22 -11.81
C LYS A 110 13.41 4.39 -11.76
N GLY A 111 13.71 4.85 -10.55
CA GLY A 111 14.52 6.05 -10.33
C GLY A 111 13.89 7.28 -11.00
N HIS A 112 14.62 7.91 -11.92
CA HIS A 112 14.13 9.07 -12.68
C HIS A 112 13.47 8.71 -14.01
N LYS A 113 13.40 7.41 -14.37
CA LYS A 113 12.80 6.95 -15.61
C LYS A 113 11.34 6.58 -15.37
N ARG A 114 10.48 7.09 -16.24
CA ARG A 114 9.06 6.75 -16.29
C ARG A 114 8.72 6.35 -17.72
N LEU A 115 8.01 5.24 -17.86
CA LEU A 115 7.47 4.76 -19.12
C LEU A 115 5.98 4.56 -18.92
N TRP A 116 5.19 5.05 -19.87
CA TRP A 116 3.75 4.87 -19.88
C TRP A 116 3.37 3.89 -20.98
N ILE A 117 2.35 3.08 -20.70
CA ILE A 117 1.65 2.36 -21.77
C ILE A 117 0.90 3.37 -22.64
N GLU A 118 0.63 3.01 -23.89
CA GLU A 118 -0.03 3.87 -24.88
C GLU A 118 0.74 5.17 -25.22
N GLU A 119 2.02 5.28 -24.83
CA GLU A 119 2.90 6.37 -25.19
C GLU A 119 4.11 5.89 -26.02
N LEU A 120 4.66 6.80 -26.85
CA LEU A 120 5.82 6.48 -27.68
C LEU A 120 7.06 6.23 -26.81
N ALA A 121 7.59 5.02 -26.88
CA ALA A 121 8.81 4.62 -26.18
C ALA A 121 9.93 4.30 -27.19
N GLN A 122 11.15 4.74 -26.89
CA GLN A 122 12.32 4.40 -27.69
C GLN A 122 13.05 3.20 -27.07
N LEU A 123 13.29 2.18 -27.89
CA LEU A 123 14.09 1.02 -27.55
C LEU A 123 15.60 1.34 -27.63
N LYS A 124 16.44 0.52 -27.00
CA LYS A 124 17.91 0.72 -26.97
C LYS A 124 18.56 0.75 -28.36
N ASN A 125 17.96 0.09 -29.33
CA ASN A 125 18.40 0.06 -30.74
C ASN A 125 17.93 1.30 -31.54
N GLY A 126 17.26 2.27 -30.90
CA GLY A 126 16.77 3.50 -31.52
C GLY A 126 15.39 3.39 -32.16
N THR A 127 14.78 2.21 -32.25
CA THR A 127 13.43 2.03 -32.81
C THR A 127 12.37 2.49 -31.82
N PHE A 128 11.22 2.92 -32.33
CA PHE A 128 10.09 3.35 -31.51
C PHE A 128 8.99 2.31 -31.47
N VAL A 129 8.36 2.18 -30.31
CA VAL A 129 7.22 1.29 -30.05
C VAL A 129 6.19 2.01 -29.20
N ILE A 130 4.96 1.51 -29.19
CA ILE A 130 3.93 1.89 -28.23
C ILE A 130 3.64 0.65 -27.39
N PRO A 131 4.01 0.60 -26.09
CA PRO A 131 3.73 -0.54 -25.25
C PRO A 131 2.26 -0.53 -24.82
N HIS A 132 1.55 -1.65 -24.98
CA HIS A 132 0.16 -1.81 -24.53
C HIS A 132 0.05 -2.36 -23.11
N THR A 133 1.09 -3.05 -22.63
CA THR A 133 1.16 -3.64 -21.29
C THR A 133 2.61 -3.77 -20.84
N MET A 134 2.82 -3.90 -19.53
CA MET A 134 4.11 -4.18 -18.90
C MET A 134 3.99 -5.51 -18.15
N ILE A 135 4.90 -6.44 -18.39
CA ILE A 135 4.87 -7.78 -17.79
C ILE A 135 6.21 -8.05 -17.10
N VAL A 136 6.18 -8.79 -15.99
CA VAL A 136 7.38 -9.37 -15.39
C VAL A 136 7.65 -10.71 -16.07
N ARG A 137 8.80 -10.86 -16.70
CA ARG A 137 9.25 -12.12 -17.29
C ARG A 137 10.52 -12.57 -16.59
N THR A 138 10.54 -13.79 -16.03
CA THR A 138 11.71 -14.33 -15.31
C THR A 138 12.21 -13.42 -14.17
N GLY A 139 11.29 -12.77 -13.45
CA GLY A 139 11.61 -11.81 -12.39
C GLY A 139 12.16 -10.45 -12.87
N ILE A 140 12.15 -10.20 -14.17
CA ILE A 140 12.58 -8.94 -14.79
C ILE A 140 11.37 -8.27 -15.42
N LEU A 141 11.16 -7.00 -15.09
CA LEU A 141 10.22 -6.13 -15.81
C LEU A 141 10.92 -5.37 -16.94
#